data_AF-A0A7S0CZS1-F1
#
_entry.id   AF-A0A7S0CZS1-F1
#
_cell.length_a   1.000
_cell.length_b   1.000
_cell.length_c   1.000
_cell.angle_alpha   90.00
_cell.angle_beta   90.00
_cell.angle_gamma   90.00
#
_symmetry.space_group_name_H-M   'P 1'
#
loop_
_entity.id
_entity.type
_entity.pdbx_description
1 polymer ?
#
loop_
_entity_poly.entity_id
_entity_poly.type
_entity_poly.pdbx_seq_one_letter_code
_entity_poly.pdbx_strand_id
1 'polypeptide(L)'
;RGVRREMGFAKTVTTHLRNMTSNFGRTCMPWGVKRSVAAGCSGALFALPGVVAFKEDDATTTAMLCAFVAQAVLSVMSDYVCTGRDSVWHGLDRWMSSGMTVFMVWYAHAALSPKHCAIAVPPLFCLYNSKNAIARGDWPRYVAWHTAWHVSAVAGCCAVMYLVNGWEGVSAVGREVGRMTRAVKGEL
;
A
#
# COMPACT_ATOMS: atom_id res chain seq x y z
N ARG A 1 -8.85 -15.06 31.94
CA ARG A 1 -8.72 -14.15 30.78
C ARG A 1 -8.83 -15.01 29.52
N GLY A 2 -9.97 -14.97 28.82
CA GLY A 2 -10.21 -15.81 27.65
C GLY A 2 -9.23 -15.47 26.52
N VAL A 3 -8.55 -16.48 25.98
CA VAL A 3 -7.72 -16.36 24.79
C VAL A 3 -8.63 -15.89 23.65
N ARG A 4 -8.51 -14.64 23.20
CA ARG A 4 -9.23 -14.17 22.00
C ARG A 4 -8.72 -14.97 20.82
N ARG A 5 -9.57 -15.85 20.31
CA ARG A 5 -9.31 -16.76 19.20
C ARG A 5 -9.01 -15.96 17.92
N GLU A 6 -8.10 -16.48 17.09
CA GLU A 6 -7.79 -15.90 15.79
C GLU A 6 -9.04 -15.74 14.93
N MET A 7 -9.05 -14.70 14.10
CA MET A 7 -10.02 -14.62 13.02
C MET A 7 -9.60 -15.60 11.94
N GLY A 8 -10.44 -16.62 11.73
CA GLY A 8 -10.32 -17.50 10.58
C GLY A 8 -10.38 -16.71 9.26
N PHE A 9 -9.72 -17.23 8.22
CA PHE A 9 -9.58 -16.55 6.92
C PHE A 9 -10.90 -16.03 6.35
N ALA A 10 -11.96 -16.86 6.33
CA ALA A 10 -13.28 -16.47 5.82
C ALA A 10 -13.87 -15.27 6.58
N LYS A 11 -13.63 -15.18 7.90
CA LYS A 11 -14.06 -14.05 8.71
C LYS A 11 -13.28 -12.79 8.39
N THR A 12 -11.98 -12.91 8.12
CA THR A 12 -11.14 -11.78 7.68
C THR A 12 -11.64 -11.22 6.35
N VAL A 13 -11.91 -12.08 5.37
CA VAL A 13 -12.40 -11.67 4.04
C VAL A 13 -13.77 -11.00 4.15
N THR A 14 -14.72 -11.62 4.85
CA THR A 14 -16.08 -11.05 5.00
C THR A 14 -16.07 -9.73 5.77
N THR A 15 -15.21 -9.60 6.78
CA THR A 15 -15.03 -8.33 7.50
C THR A 15 -14.44 -7.27 6.58
N HIS A 16 -13.46 -7.61 5.75
CA HIS A 16 -12.87 -6.70 4.77
C HIS A 16 -13.91 -6.21 3.75
N LEU A 17 -14.72 -7.10 3.19
CA LEU A 17 -15.79 -6.74 2.26
C LEU A 17 -16.84 -5.82 2.88
N ARG A 18 -17.26 -6.09 4.13
CA ARG A 18 -18.16 -5.19 4.87
C ARG A 18 -17.53 -3.82 5.09
N ASN A 19 -16.23 -3.79 5.38
CA ASN A 19 -15.44 -2.57 5.57
C ASN A 19 -15.20 -1.78 4.28
N MET A 20 -15.37 -2.39 3.11
CA MET A 20 -15.41 -1.71 1.81
C MET A 20 -16.81 -1.22 1.43
N THR A 21 -17.86 -1.66 2.14
CA THR A 21 -19.25 -1.36 1.79
C THR A 21 -19.97 -0.69 2.96
N SER A 22 -20.70 -1.45 3.78
CA SER A 22 -21.54 -0.93 4.86
C SER A 22 -20.75 -0.19 5.96
N ASN A 23 -19.47 -0.52 6.13
CA ASN A 23 -18.58 0.07 7.13
C ASN A 23 -17.47 0.93 6.50
N PHE A 24 -17.74 1.52 5.33
CA PHE A 24 -16.77 2.24 4.50
C PHE A 24 -15.86 3.17 5.33
N GLY A 25 -16.44 4.12 6.07
CA GLY A 25 -15.68 5.08 6.87
C GLY A 25 -15.34 4.61 8.28
N ARG A 26 -15.77 3.43 8.72
CA ARG A 26 -15.62 3.02 10.12
C ARG A 26 -14.20 2.58 10.43
N THR A 27 -13.69 3.04 11.57
CA THR A 27 -12.43 2.54 12.10
C THR A 27 -12.60 1.13 12.66
N CYS A 28 -11.57 0.30 12.53
CA CYS A 28 -11.54 -1.05 13.08
C CYS A 28 -10.63 -1.18 14.31
N MET A 29 -10.04 -0.07 14.75
CA MET A 29 -9.06 -0.04 15.83
C MET A 29 -9.75 -0.12 17.20
N PRO A 30 -9.51 -1.17 18.01
CA PRO A 30 -10.18 -1.33 19.30
C PRO A 30 -9.61 -0.43 20.40
N TRP A 31 -8.54 0.30 20.13
CA TRP A 31 -7.81 1.16 21.06
C TRP A 31 -8.04 2.66 20.81
N GLY A 32 -9.01 3.02 19.95
CA GLY A 32 -9.26 4.42 19.59
C GLY A 32 -8.05 5.07 18.93
N VAL A 33 -7.86 6.37 19.18
CA VAL A 33 -6.77 7.16 18.58
C VAL A 33 -5.42 6.77 19.19
N LYS A 34 -4.64 6.00 18.43
CA LYS A 34 -3.27 5.63 18.77
C LYS A 34 -2.44 5.54 17.50
N ARG A 35 -1.37 6.34 17.41
CA ARG A 35 -0.58 6.50 16.18
C ARG A 35 0.76 5.79 16.27
N SER A 36 1.23 5.31 15.12
CA SER A 36 2.60 4.83 14.91
C SER A 36 3.10 5.41 13.60
N VAL A 37 4.25 6.09 13.63
CA VAL A 37 4.91 6.60 12.43
C VAL A 37 5.28 5.44 11.51
N ALA A 38 5.77 4.32 12.07
CA ALA A 38 6.13 3.16 11.26
C ALA A 38 4.92 2.53 10.57
N ALA A 39 3.77 2.37 11.25
CA ALA A 39 2.59 1.77 10.63
C ALA A 39 1.91 2.74 9.65
N GLY A 40 1.79 4.01 10.02
CA GLY A 40 1.06 5.00 9.24
C GLY A 40 1.87 5.59 8.08
N CYS A 41 3.09 6.05 8.34
CA CYS A 41 3.90 6.74 7.33
C CYS A 41 4.62 5.79 6.38
N SER A 42 4.72 4.49 6.67
CA SER A 42 5.21 3.51 5.69
C SER A 42 4.32 3.43 4.45
N GLY A 43 3.06 3.89 4.52
CA GLY A 43 2.18 4.06 3.37
C GLY A 43 2.74 5.00 2.30
N ALA A 44 3.59 5.97 2.68
CA ALA A 44 4.23 6.86 1.71
C ALA A 44 5.10 6.11 0.68
N LEU A 45 5.60 4.93 1.04
CA LEU A 45 6.42 4.09 0.16
C LEU A 45 5.63 3.57 -1.05
N PHE A 46 4.29 3.60 -1.02
CA PHE A 46 3.48 3.22 -2.18
C PHE A 46 3.71 4.10 -3.42
N ALA A 47 4.37 5.25 -3.31
CA ALA A 47 4.78 6.02 -4.49
C ALA A 47 5.90 5.33 -5.30
N LEU A 48 6.73 4.50 -4.65
CA LEU A 48 7.95 3.94 -5.26
C LEU A 48 7.71 3.06 -6.49
N PRO A 49 6.74 2.12 -6.51
CA PRO A 49 6.50 1.32 -7.70
C PRO A 49 6.10 2.16 -8.92
N GLY A 50 5.38 3.25 -8.71
CA GLY A 50 5.06 4.22 -9.75
C GLY A 50 6.30 4.90 -10.33
N VAL A 51 7.25 5.29 -9.47
CA VAL A 51 8.54 5.86 -9.88
C VAL A 51 9.38 4.84 -10.66
N VAL A 52 9.37 3.56 -10.23
CA VAL A 52 10.07 2.49 -10.95
C VAL A 52 9.47 2.24 -12.33
N ALA A 53 8.14 2.28 -12.44
CA ALA A 53 7.42 2.06 -13.70
C ALA A 53 7.53 3.23 -14.69
N PHE A 54 7.74 4.45 -14.20
CA PHE A 54 7.62 5.68 -14.99
C PHE A 54 8.54 5.69 -16.22
N LYS A 55 8.01 6.14 -17.36
CA LYS A 55 8.78 6.44 -18.56
C LYS A 55 8.34 7.79 -19.11
N GLU A 56 9.31 8.62 -19.50
CA GLU A 56 9.03 9.89 -20.18
C GLU A 56 8.19 9.59 -21.44
N ASP A 57 7.16 10.41 -21.67
CA ASP A 57 6.24 10.32 -22.81
C ASP A 57 5.39 9.04 -22.92
N ASP A 58 5.28 8.24 -21.85
CA ASP A 58 4.33 7.11 -21.78
C ASP A 58 3.16 7.42 -20.84
N ALA A 59 1.98 7.64 -21.43
CA ALA A 59 0.75 7.95 -20.71
C ALA A 59 0.31 6.83 -19.74
N THR A 60 0.62 5.57 -20.05
CA THR A 60 0.27 4.42 -19.21
C THR A 60 1.09 4.43 -17.93
N THR A 61 2.41 4.60 -18.05
CA THR A 61 3.30 4.64 -16.89
C THR A 61 3.08 5.89 -16.05
N THR A 62 2.67 7.00 -16.68
CA THR A 62 2.21 8.21 -15.98
C THR A 62 0.96 7.95 -15.15
N ALA A 63 -0.04 7.28 -15.73
CA ALA A 63 -1.26 6.91 -15.00
C ALA A 63 -0.96 5.97 -13.82
N MET A 64 -0.03 5.01 -14.00
CA MET A 64 0.46 4.14 -12.92
C MET A 64 1.12 4.95 -11.80
N LEU A 65 1.99 5.91 -12.12
CA LEU A 65 2.61 6.80 -11.14
C LEU A 65 1.55 7.56 -10.34
N CYS A 66 0.57 8.16 -11.01
CA CYS A 66 -0.54 8.86 -10.37
C CYS A 66 -1.34 7.94 -9.43
N ALA A 67 -1.63 6.71 -9.85
CA ALA A 67 -2.33 5.73 -9.04
C ALA A 67 -1.54 5.33 -7.77
N PHE A 68 -0.24 5.11 -7.89
CA PHE A 68 0.64 4.78 -6.77
C PHE A 68 0.83 5.96 -5.80
N VAL A 69 0.93 7.18 -6.31
CA VAL A 69 0.93 8.41 -5.48
C VAL A 69 -0.40 8.59 -4.76
N ALA A 70 -1.53 8.38 -5.44
CA ALA A 70 -2.84 8.43 -4.82
C ALA A 70 -2.97 7.38 -3.69
N GLN A 71 -2.53 6.15 -3.92
CA GLN A 71 -2.50 5.10 -2.89
C GLN A 71 -1.62 5.51 -1.70
N ALA A 72 -0.47 6.13 -1.92
CA ALA A 72 0.40 6.62 -0.85
C ALA A 72 -0.30 7.66 0.03
N VAL A 73 -0.98 8.64 -0.59
CA VAL A 73 -1.76 9.65 0.12
C VAL A 73 -2.89 9.02 0.91
N LEU A 74 -3.69 8.15 0.27
CA LEU A 74 -4.82 7.47 0.92
C LEU A 74 -4.38 6.63 2.12
N SER A 75 -3.28 5.89 1.98
CA SER A 75 -2.73 5.06 3.05
C SER A 75 -2.27 5.90 4.23
N VAL A 76 -1.52 6.99 4.02
CA VAL A 76 -1.07 7.88 5.11
C VAL A 76 -2.27 8.56 5.79
N MET A 77 -3.25 9.03 5.01
CA MET A 77 -4.46 9.65 5.55
C MET A 77 -5.25 8.66 6.41
N SER A 78 -5.44 7.43 5.93
CA SER A 78 -6.11 6.36 6.69
C SER A 78 -5.33 5.99 7.95
N ASP A 79 -4.06 5.61 7.80
CA ASP A 79 -3.34 4.84 8.82
C ASP A 79 -2.61 5.71 9.84
N TYR A 80 -2.32 6.98 9.50
CA TYR A 80 -1.67 7.93 10.41
C TYR A 80 -2.62 9.05 10.85
N VAL A 81 -3.19 9.79 9.90
CA VAL A 81 -3.94 11.01 10.20
C VAL A 81 -5.28 10.68 10.87
N CYS A 82 -6.05 9.80 10.26
CA CYS A 82 -7.39 9.40 10.70
C CYS A 82 -7.39 8.14 11.58
N THR A 83 -6.23 7.61 11.93
CA THR A 83 -6.12 6.37 12.71
C THR A 83 -6.97 6.41 13.98
N GLY A 84 -7.78 5.37 14.19
CA GLY A 84 -8.67 5.27 15.35
C GLY A 84 -9.87 6.21 15.36
N ARG A 85 -10.17 6.90 14.25
CA ARG A 85 -11.33 7.78 14.07
C ARG A 85 -12.13 7.32 12.87
N ASP A 86 -13.44 7.47 12.91
CA ASP A 86 -14.25 7.23 11.71
C ASP A 86 -13.95 8.30 10.66
N SER A 87 -13.66 7.88 9.44
CA SER A 87 -13.34 8.75 8.32
C SER A 87 -13.43 8.03 6.98
N VAL A 88 -13.86 8.76 5.95
CA VAL A 88 -13.95 8.26 4.56
C VAL A 88 -12.62 7.77 4.01
N TRP A 89 -11.49 8.30 4.52
CA TRP A 89 -10.15 7.90 4.12
C TRP A 89 -9.90 6.40 4.30
N HIS A 90 -10.48 5.78 5.34
CA HIS A 90 -10.37 4.34 5.55
C HIS A 90 -11.03 3.52 4.43
N GLY A 91 -12.18 3.96 3.94
CA GLY A 91 -12.90 3.26 2.88
C GLY A 91 -12.19 3.43 1.54
N LEU A 92 -11.77 4.66 1.23
CA LEU A 92 -11.01 4.98 0.02
C LEU A 92 -9.70 4.19 -0.04
N ASP A 93 -8.94 4.15 1.05
CA ASP A 93 -7.71 3.37 1.12
C ASP A 93 -7.95 1.87 0.96
N ARG A 94 -8.97 1.29 1.61
CA ARG A 94 -9.34 -0.12 1.43
C ARG A 94 -9.72 -0.44 -0.02
N TRP A 95 -10.47 0.45 -0.67
CA TRP A 95 -10.85 0.29 -2.07
C TRP A 95 -9.65 0.34 -2.99
N MET A 96 -8.84 1.39 -2.85
CA MET A 96 -7.66 1.58 -3.69
C MET A 96 -6.65 0.45 -3.47
N SER A 97 -6.34 0.09 -2.23
CA SER A 97 -5.39 -0.99 -1.92
C SER A 97 -5.85 -2.36 -2.43
N SER A 98 -7.15 -2.67 -2.32
CA SER A 98 -7.71 -3.93 -2.85
C SER A 98 -7.69 -3.93 -4.38
N GLY A 99 -8.09 -2.82 -5.01
CA GLY A 99 -8.05 -2.65 -6.45
C GLY A 99 -6.62 -2.77 -7.01
N MET A 100 -5.68 -2.06 -6.40
CA MET A 100 -4.25 -2.12 -6.74
C MET A 100 -3.67 -3.51 -6.54
N THR A 101 -4.09 -4.24 -5.50
CA THR A 101 -3.65 -5.64 -5.30
C THR A 101 -4.12 -6.53 -6.44
N VAL A 102 -5.41 -6.47 -6.79
CA VAL A 102 -5.97 -7.26 -7.91
C VAL A 102 -5.31 -6.87 -9.23
N PHE A 103 -5.18 -5.57 -9.49
CA PHE A 103 -4.52 -5.03 -10.67
C PHE A 103 -3.08 -5.50 -10.78
N MET A 104 -2.28 -5.42 -9.72
CA MET A 104 -0.87 -5.82 -9.76
C MET A 104 -0.68 -7.32 -9.90
N VAL A 105 -1.57 -8.13 -9.34
CA VAL A 105 -1.59 -9.59 -9.57
C VAL A 105 -1.91 -9.90 -11.03
N TRP A 106 -2.94 -9.27 -11.59
CA TRP A 106 -3.31 -9.41 -12.99
C TRP A 106 -2.20 -8.93 -13.92
N TYR A 107 -1.59 -7.78 -13.62
CA TYR A 107 -0.50 -7.20 -14.39
C TYR A 107 0.74 -8.10 -14.38
N ALA A 108 1.14 -8.64 -13.21
CA ALA A 108 2.24 -9.59 -13.11
C ALA A 108 1.96 -10.89 -13.88
N HIS A 109 0.72 -11.38 -13.84
CA HIS A 109 0.30 -12.53 -14.64
C HIS A 109 0.44 -12.27 -16.14
N ALA A 110 -0.12 -11.16 -16.61
CA ALA A 110 -0.21 -10.83 -18.03
C ALA A 110 1.13 -10.42 -18.64
N ALA A 111 1.93 -9.63 -17.92
CA ALA A 111 3.19 -9.09 -18.44
C ALA A 111 4.40 -10.02 -18.25
N LEU A 112 4.35 -10.93 -17.26
CA LEU A 112 5.48 -11.81 -16.96
C LEU A 112 5.12 -13.30 -17.11
N SER A 113 4.39 -13.86 -16.14
CA SER A 113 3.87 -15.24 -16.20
C SER A 113 3.05 -15.57 -14.94
N PRO A 114 2.21 -16.63 -14.97
CA PRO A 114 1.33 -16.97 -13.83
C PRO A 114 2.05 -17.21 -12.50
N LYS A 115 3.30 -17.68 -12.51
CA LYS A 115 4.09 -17.89 -11.30
C LYS A 115 4.36 -16.59 -10.52
N HIS A 116 4.39 -15.44 -11.19
CA HIS A 116 4.66 -14.16 -10.54
C HIS A 116 3.48 -13.66 -9.70
N CYS A 117 2.29 -14.24 -9.83
CA CYS A 117 1.17 -14.00 -8.89
C CYS A 117 1.55 -14.34 -7.44
N ALA A 118 2.51 -15.26 -7.23
CA ALA A 118 3.01 -15.61 -5.90
C ALA A 118 3.61 -14.40 -5.15
N ILE A 119 3.97 -13.32 -5.84
CA ILE A 119 4.48 -12.10 -5.22
C ILE A 119 3.46 -11.40 -4.31
N ALA A 120 2.17 -11.69 -4.47
CA ALA A 120 1.13 -11.19 -3.58
C ALA A 120 1.05 -11.96 -2.25
N VAL A 121 1.70 -13.13 -2.12
CA VAL A 121 1.62 -13.96 -0.92
C VAL A 121 2.20 -13.26 0.32
N PRO A 122 3.45 -12.72 0.30
CA PRO A 122 4.01 -12.04 1.47
C PRO A 122 3.15 -10.87 1.99
N PRO A 123 2.68 -9.92 1.15
CA PRO A 123 1.85 -8.85 1.64
C PRO A 123 0.51 -9.38 2.16
N LEU A 124 -0.20 -10.24 1.45
CA LEU A 124 -1.49 -10.77 1.94
C LEU A 124 -1.35 -11.52 3.27
N PHE A 125 -0.25 -12.24 3.48
CA PHE A 125 0.08 -12.87 4.76
C PHE A 125 0.29 -11.83 5.87
N CYS A 126 1.03 -10.75 5.61
CA CYS A 126 1.24 -9.67 6.58
C CYS A 126 -0.09 -8.96 6.91
N LEU A 127 -0.93 -8.69 5.92
CA LEU A 127 -2.25 -8.08 6.10
C LEU A 127 -3.14 -8.97 6.98
N TYR A 128 -3.18 -10.28 6.70
CA TYR A 128 -3.92 -11.24 7.50
C TYR A 128 -3.49 -11.23 8.98
N ASN A 129 -2.18 -11.23 9.24
CA ASN A 129 -1.65 -11.16 10.60
C ASN A 129 -1.92 -9.81 11.27
N SER A 130 -1.85 -8.70 10.53
CA SER A 130 -2.23 -7.36 11.01
C SER A 130 -3.69 -7.34 11.48
N LYS A 131 -4.62 -7.90 10.69
CA LYS A 131 -6.04 -7.98 11.10
C LYS A 131 -6.24 -8.87 12.33
N ASN A 132 -5.49 -9.96 12.46
CA ASN A 132 -5.52 -10.79 13.66
C ASN A 132 -5.01 -10.04 14.90
N ALA A 133 -3.97 -9.23 14.77
CA ALA A 133 -3.47 -8.40 15.85
C ALA A 133 -4.53 -7.37 16.31
N ILE A 134 -5.24 -6.74 15.36
CA ILE A 134 -6.40 -5.87 15.66
C ILE A 134 -7.46 -6.63 16.45
N ALA A 135 -7.90 -7.81 15.99
CA ALA A 135 -8.94 -8.60 16.68
C ALA A 135 -8.54 -8.99 18.12
N ARG A 136 -7.26 -9.21 18.36
CA ARG A 136 -6.69 -9.52 19.68
C ARG A 136 -6.44 -8.29 20.55
N GLY A 137 -6.53 -7.08 20.00
CA GLY A 137 -6.16 -5.85 20.71
C GLY A 137 -4.65 -5.69 20.90
N ASP A 138 -3.83 -6.37 20.08
CA ASP A 138 -2.37 -6.41 20.20
C ASP A 138 -1.73 -5.31 19.36
N TRP A 139 -1.52 -4.15 19.98
CA TRP A 139 -0.96 -2.97 19.31
C TRP A 139 0.46 -3.17 18.75
N PRO A 140 1.45 -3.68 19.52
CA PRO A 140 2.79 -3.89 18.98
C PRO A 140 2.82 -4.81 17.76
N ARG A 141 2.07 -5.92 17.81
CA ARG A 141 2.00 -6.83 16.65
C ARG A 141 1.29 -6.19 15.47
N TYR A 142 0.24 -5.40 15.71
CA TYR A 142 -0.42 -4.65 14.63
C TYR A 142 0.58 -3.74 13.91
N VAL A 143 1.36 -2.95 14.66
CA VAL A 143 2.35 -2.04 14.06
C VAL A 143 3.35 -2.82 13.21
N ALA A 144 3.93 -3.90 13.74
CA ALA A 144 4.91 -4.70 13.01
C ALA A 144 4.32 -5.31 11.72
N TRP A 145 3.17 -5.98 11.80
CA TRP A 145 2.56 -6.65 10.65
C TRP A 145 1.99 -5.67 9.62
N HIS A 146 1.46 -4.54 10.05
CA HIS A 146 0.93 -3.52 9.14
C HIS A 146 2.05 -2.79 8.40
N THR A 147 3.15 -2.46 9.08
CA THR A 147 4.36 -1.94 8.41
C THR A 147 4.92 -2.97 7.43
N ALA A 148 5.01 -4.24 7.82
CA ALA A 148 5.49 -5.32 6.94
C ALA A 148 4.59 -5.51 5.71
N TRP A 149 3.27 -5.32 5.86
CA TRP A 149 2.33 -5.29 4.74
C TRP A 149 2.71 -4.20 3.73
N HIS A 150 2.91 -2.95 4.15
CA HIS A 150 3.32 -1.87 3.25
C HIS A 150 4.65 -2.17 2.56
N VAL A 151 5.67 -2.56 3.32
CA VAL A 151 7.01 -2.80 2.79
C VAL A 151 7.03 -3.96 1.80
N SER A 152 6.39 -5.08 2.14
CA SER A 152 6.34 -6.24 1.24
C SER A 152 5.49 -6.00 0.00
N ALA A 153 4.39 -5.24 0.11
CA ALA A 153 3.58 -4.86 -1.05
C ALA A 153 4.36 -3.95 -2.00
N VAL A 154 5.05 -2.94 -1.46
CA VAL A 154 5.91 -2.03 -2.23
C VAL A 154 7.05 -2.79 -2.90
N ALA A 155 7.76 -3.65 -2.16
CA ALA A 155 8.85 -4.45 -2.72
C ALA A 155 8.34 -5.36 -3.85
N GLY A 156 7.20 -6.01 -3.66
CA GLY A 156 6.58 -6.85 -4.69
C GLY A 156 6.19 -6.06 -5.93
N CYS A 157 5.53 -4.92 -5.75
CA CYS A 157 5.13 -4.07 -6.88
C CYS A 157 6.35 -3.51 -7.62
N CYS A 158 7.38 -3.02 -6.91
CA CYS A 158 8.63 -2.56 -7.52
C CYS A 158 9.31 -3.68 -8.31
N ALA A 159 9.35 -4.90 -7.78
CA ALA A 159 9.95 -6.04 -8.48
C ALA A 159 9.20 -6.37 -9.78
N VAL A 160 7.86 -6.38 -9.77
CA VAL A 160 7.07 -6.55 -11.00
C VAL A 160 7.37 -5.44 -12.00
N MET A 161 7.32 -4.18 -11.57
CA MET A 161 7.57 -3.04 -12.46
C MET A 161 8.98 -3.07 -13.03
N TYR A 162 9.98 -3.43 -12.23
CA TYR A 162 11.36 -3.59 -12.67
C TYR A 162 11.50 -4.71 -13.71
N LEU A 163 10.90 -5.88 -13.48
CA LEU A 163 10.98 -7.01 -14.41
C LEU A 163 10.30 -6.72 -15.75
N VAL A 164 9.27 -5.87 -15.77
CA VAL A 164 8.56 -5.49 -17.01
C VAL A 164 9.25 -4.32 -17.71
N ASN A 165 9.67 -3.29 -16.97
CA ASN A 165 10.04 -1.98 -17.53
C ASN A 165 11.52 -1.60 -17.35
N GLY A 166 12.29 -2.32 -16.53
CA GLY A 166 13.66 -1.95 -16.14
C GLY A 166 13.72 -0.84 -15.08
N TRP A 167 14.87 -0.16 -14.97
CA TRP A 167 15.13 0.96 -14.04
C TRP A 167 15.06 2.35 -14.71
N GLU A 168 14.43 2.45 -15.89
CA GLU A 168 14.39 3.68 -16.67
C GLU A 168 13.70 4.83 -15.91
N GLY A 169 12.65 4.54 -15.14
CA GLY A 169 11.89 5.55 -14.39
C GLY A 169 12.66 6.21 -13.26
N VAL A 170 13.46 5.44 -12.52
CA VAL A 170 14.34 6.01 -11.49
C VAL A 170 15.35 6.98 -12.10
N SER A 171 15.89 6.62 -13.27
CA SER A 171 16.83 7.48 -14.00
C SER A 171 16.15 8.78 -14.48
N ALA A 172 14.92 8.68 -15.00
CA ALA A 172 14.14 9.84 -15.45
C ALA A 172 13.82 10.82 -14.30
N VAL A 173 13.28 10.30 -13.19
CA VAL A 173 12.99 11.13 -12.01
C VAL A 173 14.26 11.76 -11.44
N GLY A 174 15.38 11.02 -11.39
CA GLY A 174 16.67 11.56 -10.96
C GLY A 174 17.17 12.71 -11.84
N ARG A 175 17.02 12.63 -13.17
CA ARG A 175 17.37 13.72 -14.09
C ARG A 175 16.53 14.98 -13.83
N GLU A 176 15.24 14.82 -13.60
CA GLU A 176 14.33 15.94 -13.37
C GLU A 176 14.61 16.65 -12.04
N VAL A 177 14.79 15.89 -10.96
CA VAL A 177 15.20 16.44 -9.66
C VAL A 177 16.54 17.18 -9.78
N GLY A 178 17.48 16.64 -10.55
CA GLY A 178 18.76 17.30 -10.84
C GLY A 178 18.61 18.60 -11.64
N ARG A 179 17.68 18.66 -12.61
CA ARG A 179 17.36 19.89 -13.35
C ARG A 179 16.75 20.95 -12.42
N MET A 180 15.75 20.59 -11.62
CA MET A 180 15.12 21.49 -10.66
C MET A 180 16.12 22.05 -9.65
N THR A 181 17.01 21.20 -9.14
CA THR A 181 18.04 21.62 -8.17
C THR A 181 19.00 22.64 -8.78
N ARG A 182 19.44 22.44 -10.03
CA ARG A 182 20.29 23.41 -10.76
C ARG A 182 19.56 24.72 -11.05
N ALA A 183 18.28 24.64 -11.42
CA ALA A 183 17.44 25.83 -11.62
C ALA A 183 17.35 26.69 -10.35
N VAL A 184 17.11 26.06 -9.21
CA VAL A 184 17.05 26.75 -7.90
C VAL A 184 18.38 27.40 -7.53
N LYS A 185 19.51 26.83 -7.97
CA LYS A 185 20.85 27.39 -7.75
C LYS A 185 21.27 28.43 -8.78
N GLY A 186 20.48 28.68 -9.83
CA GLY A 186 20.85 29.59 -10.92
C GLY A 186 21.96 29.06 -11.82
N GLU A 187 22.14 27.73 -11.89
CA GLU A 187 23.20 27.05 -12.67
C GLU A 187 22.70 26.60 -14.07
N LEU A 188 21.66 27.25 -14.61
CA LEU A 188 21.05 26.94 -15.91
C LEU A 188 21.39 27.99 -16.97
#